data_AF-A0A2L2YT15-F1
#
_entry.id   AF-A0A2L2YT15-F1
#
_cell.length_a   1.000
_cell.length_b   1.000
_cell.length_c   1.000
_cell.angle_alpha   90.00
_cell.angle_beta   90.00
_cell.angle_gamma   90.00
#
_symmetry.space_group_name_H-M   'P 1'
#
loop_
_entity.id
_entity.type
_entity.pdbx_description
1 polymer ?
#
loop_
_entity_poly.entity_id
_entity_poly.type
_entity_poly.pdbx_seq_one_letter_code
_entity_poly.pdbx_strand_id
1 'polypeptide(L)'
;FGMGFTPDYIVYHELVMTSKEYMQCVTSVDGHWLAELGPMFYSIKESSLSRIQNRKLAKMSQTQMEEEMILAEREIKDKKRREEEIIESARKRKQISTPGRNDSSTPRRRPERF
;
A
#
# COMPACT_ATOMS: atom_id res chain seq x y z
N PHE A 1 -22.44 -34.23 32.09
CA PHE A 1 -21.38 -33.67 31.23
C PHE A 1 -20.59 -34.83 30.65
N GLY A 2 -20.88 -35.26 29.41
CA GLY A 2 -20.48 -36.61 28.97
C GLY A 2 -20.33 -36.81 27.46
N MET A 3 -20.21 -35.74 26.67
CA MET A 3 -19.61 -35.85 25.34
C MET A 3 -18.12 -35.59 25.57
N GLY A 4 -17.23 -36.51 25.20
CA GLY A 4 -15.80 -36.53 25.58
C GLY A 4 -14.92 -35.38 25.05
N PHE A 5 -15.51 -34.22 24.82
CA PHE A 5 -14.83 -32.99 24.44
C PHE A 5 -15.27 -31.87 25.38
N THR A 6 -14.34 -31.40 26.20
CA THR A 6 -14.51 -30.20 27.01
C THR A 6 -14.00 -29.01 26.19
N PRO A 7 -14.82 -27.97 25.94
CA PRO A 7 -14.35 -26.79 25.22
C PRO A 7 -13.23 -26.09 26.01
N ASP A 8 -12.27 -25.51 25.29
CA ASP A 8 -11.12 -24.82 25.90
C ASP A 8 -11.53 -23.51 26.59
N TYR A 9 -12.54 -22.82 26.06
CA TYR A 9 -13.04 -21.55 26.59
C TYR A 9 -14.56 -21.59 26.76
N ILE A 10 -15.02 -21.08 27.90
CA ILE A 10 -16.43 -21.01 28.28
C ILE A 10 -16.75 -19.69 28.96
N VAL A 11 -18.00 -19.26 28.85
CA VAL A 11 -18.57 -18.16 29.63
C VAL A 11 -19.72 -18.72 30.48
N TYR A 12 -19.79 -18.30 31.74
CA TYR A 12 -20.84 -18.67 32.69
C TYR A 12 -21.56 -17.43 33.21
N HIS A 13 -22.83 -17.55 33.57
CA HIS A 13 -23.59 -16.45 34.17
C HIS A 13 -23.42 -16.42 35.68
N GLU A 14 -23.38 -17.60 36.30
CA GLU A 14 -23.35 -17.73 37.76
C GLU A 14 -22.33 -18.81 38.16
N LEU A 15 -21.64 -18.54 39.25
CA LEU A 15 -20.75 -19.49 39.93
C LEU A 15 -21.32 -19.80 41.31
N VAL A 16 -21.72 -21.04 41.52
CA VAL A 16 -22.28 -21.50 42.80
C VAL A 16 -21.17 -22.19 43.60
N MET A 17 -20.72 -21.54 44.67
CA MET A 17 -19.69 -22.05 45.57
C MET A 17 -20.34 -22.90 46.68
N THR A 18 -20.08 -24.21 46.68
CA THR A 18 -20.49 -25.14 47.76
C THR A 18 -19.27 -25.94 48.23
N SER A 19 -19.36 -27.28 48.37
CA SER A 19 -18.18 -28.14 48.54
C SER A 19 -17.39 -28.33 47.24
N LYS A 20 -18.04 -28.13 46.09
CA LYS A 20 -17.44 -28.02 44.77
C LYS A 20 -18.03 -26.79 44.08
N GLU A 21 -17.26 -26.18 43.21
CA GLU A 21 -17.72 -25.04 42.42
C GLU A 21 -18.45 -25.54 41.18
N TYR A 22 -19.67 -25.02 40.98
CA TYR A 22 -20.51 -25.35 39.82
C TYR A 22 -20.79 -24.09 39.01
N MET A 23 -20.61 -24.18 37.70
CA MET A 23 -20.94 -23.09 36.77
C MET A 23 -22.33 -23.31 36.18
N GLN A 24 -23.16 -22.28 36.18
CA GLN A 24 -24.53 -22.31 35.66
C GLN A 24 -24.68 -21.40 34.43
N CYS A 25 -25.55 -21.80 33.50
CA CYS A 25 -25.74 -21.16 32.19
C CYS A 25 -24.42 -21.06 31.39
N VAL A 26 -23.74 -22.19 31.21
CA VAL A 26 -22.44 -22.27 30.53
C VAL A 26 -22.62 -22.32 29.01
N THR A 27 -21.87 -21.49 28.28
CA THR A 27 -21.81 -21.50 26.82
C THR A 27 -20.35 -21.58 26.36
N SER A 28 -20.05 -22.44 25.40
CA SER A 28 -18.73 -22.49 24.74
C SER A 28 -18.52 -21.30 23.83
N VAL A 29 -17.34 -20.70 23.87
CA VAL A 29 -16.99 -19.52 23.05
C VAL A 29 -15.63 -19.71 22.37
N ASP A 30 -15.40 -18.98 21.28
CA ASP A 30 -14.05 -18.84 20.72
C ASP A 30 -13.27 -17.77 21.51
N GLY A 31 -12.01 -18.06 21.83
CA GLY A 31 -11.12 -17.11 22.50
C GLY A 31 -10.89 -15.82 21.69
N HIS A 32 -11.01 -15.88 20.36
CA HIS A 32 -10.88 -14.69 19.50
C HIS A 32 -11.98 -13.66 19.80
N TRP A 33 -13.21 -14.10 20.08
CA TRP A 33 -14.32 -13.18 20.38
C TRP A 33 -14.08 -12.38 21.66
N LEU A 34 -13.42 -12.97 22.65
CA LEU A 34 -13.07 -12.26 23.89
C LEU A 34 -12.06 -11.14 23.61
N ALA A 35 -11.09 -11.37 22.74
CA ALA A 35 -10.12 -10.35 22.33
C ALA A 35 -10.75 -9.25 21.47
N GLU A 36 -11.73 -9.57 20.63
CA GLU A 36 -12.45 -8.61 19.80
C GLU A 36 -13.40 -7.71 20.62
N LEU A 37 -14.19 -8.30 21.52
CA LEU A 37 -15.18 -7.58 22.33
C LEU A 37 -14.58 -6.92 23.58
N GLY A 38 -13.48 -7.47 24.11
CA GLY A 38 -12.81 -7.00 25.32
C GLY A 38 -11.32 -6.73 25.12
N PRO A 39 -10.92 -5.85 24.18
CA PRO A 39 -9.51 -5.64 23.82
C PRO A 39 -8.67 -5.05 24.96
N MET A 40 -9.30 -4.42 25.96
CA MET A 40 -8.61 -3.91 27.15
C MET A 40 -8.23 -5.01 28.15
N PHE A 41 -8.95 -6.15 28.13
CA PHE A 41 -8.78 -7.23 29.08
C PHE A 41 -8.08 -8.45 28.48
N TYR A 42 -8.22 -8.66 27.17
CA TYR A 42 -7.76 -9.87 26.49
C TYR A 42 -6.86 -9.54 25.30
N SER A 43 -5.85 -10.39 25.09
CA SER A 43 -4.95 -10.34 23.94
C SER A 43 -4.67 -11.74 23.45
N ILE A 44 -4.69 -11.95 22.14
CA ILE A 44 -4.40 -13.24 21.53
C ILE A 44 -2.90 -13.44 21.55
N LYS A 45 -2.45 -14.48 22.28
CA LYS A 45 -1.06 -14.89 22.25
C LYS A 45 -0.79 -15.66 20.96
N GLU A 46 -0.34 -14.96 19.92
CA GLU A 46 0.16 -15.62 18.72
C GLU A 46 1.30 -16.57 19.10
N SER A 47 1.19 -17.83 18.65
CA SER A 47 2.26 -18.81 18.82
C SER A 47 3.55 -18.31 18.16
N SER A 48 4.71 -18.78 18.63
CA SER A 48 6.00 -18.44 18.02
C SER A 48 6.02 -18.75 16.52
N LEU A 49 5.33 -19.81 16.10
CA LEU A 49 5.16 -20.19 14.70
C LEU A 49 4.33 -19.17 13.91
N SER A 50 3.20 -18.72 14.47
CA SER A 50 2.36 -17.67 13.87
C SER A 50 3.11 -16.37 13.68
N ARG A 51 3.92 -15.97 14.67
CA ARG A 51 4.72 -14.74 14.60
C ARG A 51 5.78 -14.81 13.49
N ILE A 52 6.43 -15.97 13.33
CA ILE A 52 7.40 -16.20 12.26
C ILE A 52 6.71 -16.15 10.90
N GLN A 53 5.54 -16.75 10.78
CA GLN A 53 4.74 -16.74 9.55
C GLN A 53 4.30 -15.32 9.17
N ASN A 54 3.77 -14.55 10.12
CA ASN A 54 3.38 -13.15 9.92
C ASN A 54 4.56 -12.29 9.49
N ARG A 55 5.73 -12.47 10.12
CA ARG A 55 6.96 -11.77 9.72
C ARG A 55 7.41 -12.15 8.30
N LYS A 56 7.29 -13.42 7.92
CA LYS A 56 7.61 -13.88 6.56
C LYS A 56 6.66 -13.26 5.54
N LEU A 57 5.37 -13.22 5.85
CA LEU A 57 4.34 -12.62 4.98
C LEU A 57 4.57 -11.12 4.79
N ALA A 58 4.85 -10.39 5.88
CA ALA A 58 5.19 -8.97 5.82
C ALA A 58 6.43 -8.71 4.96
N LYS A 59 7.48 -9.54 5.12
CA LYS A 59 8.70 -9.43 4.32
C LYS A 59 8.44 -9.71 2.84
N MET A 60 7.62 -10.73 2.52
CA MET A 60 7.24 -11.04 1.14
C MET A 60 6.40 -9.93 0.51
N SER A 61 5.46 -9.35 1.25
CA SER A 61 4.66 -8.21 0.78
C SER A 61 5.53 -6.98 0.52
N GLN A 62 6.52 -6.72 1.39
CA GLN A 62 7.47 -5.62 1.21
C GLN A 62 8.34 -5.82 -0.04
N THR A 63 8.88 -7.02 -0.27
CA THR A 63 9.68 -7.30 -1.48
C THR A 63 8.84 -7.20 -2.75
N GLN A 64 7.60 -7.69 -2.71
CA GLN A 64 6.69 -7.59 -3.85
C GLN A 64 6.39 -6.12 -4.20
N MET A 65 6.11 -5.29 -3.18
CA MET A 65 5.88 -3.86 -3.38
C MET A 65 7.12 -3.14 -3.96
N GLU A 66 8.32 -3.50 -3.49
CA GLU A 66 9.57 -2.94 -3.99
C GLU A 66 9.81 -3.30 -5.46
N GLU A 67 9.58 -4.57 -5.84
CA GLU A 67 9.67 -5.03 -7.23
C GLU A 67 8.68 -4.30 -8.14
N GLU A 68 7.42 -4.17 -7.71
CA GLU A 68 6.39 -3.44 -8.44
C GLU A 68 6.75 -1.96 -8.63
N MET A 69 7.31 -1.31 -7.60
CA MET A 69 7.77 0.09 -7.67
C MET A 69 8.92 0.26 -8.67
N ILE A 70 9.91 -0.64 -8.67
CA ILE A 70 11.05 -0.59 -9.60
C ILE A 70 10.58 -0.74 -11.05
N LEU A 71 9.63 -1.63 -11.31
CA LEU A 71 9.05 -1.82 -12.65
C LEU A 71 8.30 -0.57 -13.11
N ALA A 72 7.45 0.00 -12.24
CA ALA A 72 6.72 1.22 -12.54
C ALA A 72 7.67 2.41 -12.84
N GLU A 73 8.75 2.56 -12.07
CA GLU A 73 9.72 3.65 -12.29
C GLU A 73 10.46 3.50 -13.63
N ARG A 74 10.82 2.27 -14.03
CA ARG A 74 11.38 2.00 -15.36
C ARG A 74 10.42 2.42 -16.47
N GLU A 75 9.14 2.06 -16.36
CA GLU A 75 8.15 2.43 -17.37
C GLU A 75 7.96 3.95 -17.49
N ILE A 76 7.92 4.66 -16.36
CA ILE A 76 7.80 6.12 -16.32
C ILE A 76 9.01 6.76 -17.01
N LYS A 77 10.22 6.27 -16.70
CA LYS A 77 11.46 6.77 -17.30
C LYS A 77 11.50 6.54 -18.81
N ASP A 78 11.07 5.37 -19.28
CA ASP A 78 11.02 5.06 -20.70
C ASP A 78 9.98 5.91 -21.45
N LYS A 79 8.81 6.14 -20.84
CA LYS A 79 7.79 7.06 -21.39
C LYS A 79 8.34 8.47 -21.50
N LYS A 80 8.94 8.98 -20.42
CA LYS A 80 9.55 10.32 -20.39
C LYS A 80 10.64 10.48 -21.45
N ARG A 81 11.52 9.49 -21.61
CA ARG A 81 12.57 9.50 -22.65
C ARG A 81 11.97 9.54 -24.06
N ARG A 82 10.94 8.74 -24.35
CA ARG A 82 10.26 8.77 -25.66
C ARG A 82 9.61 10.13 -25.91
N GLU A 83 8.97 10.71 -24.91
CA GLU A 83 8.38 12.05 -24.99
C GLU A 83 9.44 13.12 -25.26
N GLU A 84 10.57 13.07 -24.56
CA GLU A 84 11.71 13.97 -24.78
C GLU A 84 12.29 13.82 -26.20
N GLU A 85 12.49 12.59 -26.71
CA GLU A 85 12.94 12.33 -28.08
C GLU A 85 11.95 12.88 -29.14
N ILE A 86 10.63 12.74 -28.90
CA ILE A 86 9.58 13.31 -29.76
C ILE A 86 9.61 14.85 -29.71
N ILE A 87 9.72 15.45 -28.52
CA ILE A 87 9.80 16.91 -28.37
C ILE A 87 11.06 17.45 -29.05
N GLU A 88 12.21 16.77 -28.90
CA GLU A 88 13.46 17.20 -29.49
C GLU A 88 13.48 17.07 -31.01
N SER A 89 12.96 15.96 -31.56
CA SER A 89 12.82 15.81 -33.01
C SER A 89 11.85 16.84 -33.61
N ALA A 90 10.76 17.19 -32.89
CA ALA A 90 9.87 18.28 -33.26
C ALA A 90 10.57 19.67 -33.20
N ARG A 91 11.42 19.93 -32.19
CA ARG A 91 12.24 21.14 -32.12
C ARG A 91 13.22 21.25 -33.30
N LYS A 92 13.94 20.18 -33.65
CA LYS A 92 14.84 20.14 -34.80
C LYS A 92 14.10 20.37 -36.13
N ARG A 93 12.90 19.79 -36.31
CA ARG A 93 12.07 20.04 -37.50
C ARG A 93 11.55 21.48 -37.61
N LYS A 94 11.36 22.20 -36.50
CA LYS A 94 11.01 23.64 -36.53
C LYS A 94 12.20 24.54 -36.87
N GLN A 95 13.44 24.05 -36.74
CA GLN A 95 14.66 24.76 -37.12
C GLN A 95 14.92 24.64 -38.63
N ILE A 96 13.96 25.04 -39.46
CA ILE A 96 14.15 25.18 -40.92
C ILE A 96 14.76 26.56 -41.15
N SER A 97 16.04 26.61 -41.53
CA SER A 97 16.66 27.83 -42.08
C SER A 97 15.91 28.19 -43.35
N THR A 98 15.10 29.25 -43.30
CA THR A 98 14.38 29.76 -44.46
C THR A 98 15.35 30.64 -45.26
N PRO A 99 15.75 30.27 -46.48
CA PRO A 99 16.58 31.15 -47.31
C PRO A 99 15.78 32.43 -47.58
N GLY A 100 16.30 33.59 -47.15
CA GLY A 100 15.62 34.89 -47.26
C GLY A 100 14.95 35.43 -45.99
N ARG A 101 15.19 34.85 -44.80
CA ARG A 101 14.74 35.43 -43.53
C ARG A 101 15.83 36.32 -42.92
N ASN A 102 15.74 37.61 -43.22
CA ASN A 102 16.65 38.64 -42.75
C ASN A 102 16.25 39.00 -41.30
N ASP A 103 16.96 38.46 -40.31
CA ASP A 103 16.83 38.85 -38.90
C ASP A 103 17.66 40.12 -38.60
N SER A 104 17.69 41.05 -39.56
CA SER A 104 18.34 42.35 -39.38
C SER A 104 17.30 43.35 -38.90
N SER A 105 17.36 43.59 -37.59
CA SER A 105 16.88 44.80 -36.91
C SER A 105 17.54 46.07 -37.49
N THR A 106 17.28 46.38 -38.76
CA THR A 106 17.71 47.64 -39.37
C THR A 106 16.48 48.43 -39.80
N PRO A 107 16.07 49.47 -39.05
CA PRO A 107 14.89 50.25 -39.38
C PRO A 107 15.14 50.97 -40.71
N ARG A 108 14.25 50.77 -41.69
CA ARG A 108 14.30 51.41 -43.00
C ARG A 108 14.25 52.93 -42.83
N ARG A 109 15.40 53.61 -42.94
CA ARG A 109 15.48 55.07 -43.08
C ARG A 109 14.74 55.47 -44.36
N ARG A 110 13.74 56.36 -44.25
CA ARG A 110 13.16 57.06 -45.40
C ARG A 110 14.17 58.10 -45.91
N PRO A 111 14.32 58.28 -47.23
CA PRO A 111 15.03 59.43 -47.76
C PRO A 111 14.13 60.67 -47.65
N GLU A 112 14.72 61.78 -47.20
CA GLU A 112 14.09 63.11 -47.19
C GLU A 112 13.86 63.58 -48.63
N ARG A 113 12.69 64.17 -48.90
CA ARG A 113 12.36 64.78 -50.18
C ARG A 113 12.44 66.31 -50.03
N PHE A 114 13.33 66.88 -50.84
CA PHE A 114 13.51 68.28 -51.24
C PHE A 114 13.74 69.32 -50.14
#